data_AF-A0A364K5Z5-F1
#
_entry.id   AF-A0A364K5Z5-F1
#
_cell.length_a   1.000
_cell.length_b   1.000
_cell.length_c   1.000
_cell.angle_alpha   90.00
_cell.angle_beta   90.00
_cell.angle_gamma   90.00
#
_symmetry.space_group_name_H-M   'P 1'
#
loop_
_entity.id
_entity.type
_entity.pdbx_description
1 polymer ?
#
loop_
_entity_poly.entity_id
_entity_poly.type
_entity_poly.pdbx_seq_one_letter_code
_entity_poly.pdbx_strand_id
1 'polypeptide(L)'
;MSKRWTAKEEKFLTYWMKCREKEHKYQYDLLDWISQQLNKSKEECIQHWQKLSSTDQESQPSLLVGTNQESRLSDQIERLEQKLNRYQAQIEKIAQENQKLKKNMRFFEMMLIEEYHLLIRLLGKEKENLRIHQQL
;
A
#
# COMPACT_ATOMS: atom_id res chain seq x y z
N MET A 1 -30.16 -36.36 -7.63
CA MET A 1 -28.84 -37.01 -7.49
C MET A 1 -27.84 -35.93 -7.09
N SER A 2 -27.61 -35.73 -5.79
CA SER A 2 -26.81 -34.60 -5.30
C SER A 2 -25.32 -34.81 -5.65
N LYS A 3 -24.74 -33.84 -6.38
CA LYS A 3 -23.33 -33.87 -6.78
C LYS A 3 -22.45 -33.81 -5.53
N ARG A 4 -21.55 -34.79 -5.37
CA ARG A 4 -20.58 -34.81 -4.25
C ARG A 4 -19.76 -33.51 -4.25
N TRP A 5 -19.58 -32.92 -3.07
CA TRP A 5 -18.72 -31.75 -2.88
C TRP A 5 -17.26 -32.13 -3.10
N THR A 6 -16.55 -31.30 -3.88
CA THR A 6 -15.10 -31.45 -4.02
C THR A 6 -14.38 -30.54 -3.04
N ALA A 7 -13.17 -30.93 -2.61
CA ALA A 7 -12.37 -30.13 -1.68
C ALA A 7 -12.07 -28.69 -2.17
N LYS A 8 -12.11 -28.47 -3.49
CA LYS A 8 -11.97 -27.13 -4.09
C LYS A 8 -13.24 -26.30 -3.92
N GLU A 9 -14.41 -26.89 -4.15
CA GLU A 9 -15.71 -26.25 -3.95
C GLU A 9 -15.94 -25.88 -2.48
N GLU A 10 -15.52 -26.74 -1.55
CA GLU A 10 -15.60 -26.49 -0.12
C GLU A 10 -14.70 -25.33 0.32
N LYS A 11 -13.44 -25.30 -0.14
CA LYS A 11 -12.53 -24.17 0.11
C LYS A 11 -13.06 -22.86 -0.45
N PHE A 12 -13.67 -22.91 -1.64
CA PHE A 12 -14.28 -21.75 -2.26
C PHE A 12 -15.49 -21.24 -1.46
N LEU A 13 -16.41 -22.13 -1.09
CA LEU A 13 -17.58 -21.79 -0.27
C LEU A 13 -17.16 -21.20 1.09
N THR A 14 -16.24 -21.86 1.78
CA THR A 14 -15.77 -21.44 3.11
C THR A 14 -15.05 -20.09 3.08
N TYR A 15 -14.24 -19.82 2.06
CA TYR A 15 -13.57 -18.53 1.90
C TYR A 15 -14.58 -17.38 1.80
N TRP A 16 -15.54 -17.49 0.88
CA TRP A 16 -16.51 -16.44 0.65
C TRP A 16 -17.52 -16.28 1.79
N MET A 17 -17.92 -17.37 2.43
CA MET A 17 -18.81 -17.31 3.59
C MET A 17 -18.13 -16.68 4.81
N LYS A 18 -16.84 -16.92 5.04
CA LYS A 18 -16.06 -16.24 6.10
C LYS A 18 -15.82 -14.76 5.79
N CYS A 19 -15.65 -14.38 4.52
CA CYS A 19 -15.57 -12.99 4.11
C CYS A 19 -16.89 -12.25 4.37
N ARG A 20 -18.04 -12.89 4.10
CA ARG A 20 -19.38 -12.34 4.40
C ARG A 20 -19.58 -12.04 5.89
N GLU A 21 -19.05 -12.88 6.78
CA GLU A 21 -19.18 -12.70 8.23
C GLU A 21 -18.40 -11.49 8.76
N LYS A 22 -17.29 -11.12 8.09
CA LYS A 22 -16.46 -9.97 8.47
C LYS A 22 -16.96 -8.63 7.92
N GLU A 23 -17.63 -8.65 6.77
CA GLU A 23 -18.12 -7.46 6.09
C GLU A 23 -19.64 -7.51 5.96
N HIS A 24 -20.36 -6.93 6.92
CA HIS A 24 -21.83 -6.83 6.95
C HIS A 24 -22.47 -6.03 5.78
N LYS A 25 -21.74 -5.78 4.68
CA LYS A 25 -22.08 -4.78 3.66
C LYS A 25 -22.68 -5.34 2.36
N TYR A 26 -22.56 -6.64 2.08
CA TYR A 26 -23.05 -7.25 0.82
C TYR A 26 -23.91 -8.48 1.09
N GLN A 27 -25.19 -8.24 1.39
CA GLN A 27 -26.04 -9.27 1.98
C GLN A 27 -26.88 -10.08 0.97
N TYR A 28 -27.09 -9.59 -0.25
CA TYR A 28 -28.08 -10.18 -1.18
C TYR A 28 -27.51 -10.84 -2.45
N ASP A 29 -26.34 -10.45 -2.95
CA ASP A 29 -25.86 -10.97 -4.26
C ASP A 29 -24.80 -12.08 -4.16
N LEU A 30 -24.18 -12.25 -2.99
CA LEU A 30 -23.02 -13.15 -2.84
C LEU A 30 -23.41 -14.63 -2.94
N LEU A 31 -24.50 -15.05 -2.29
CA LEU A 31 -24.96 -16.44 -2.33
C LEU A 31 -25.47 -16.82 -3.72
N ASP A 32 -26.09 -15.88 -4.42
CA ASP A 32 -26.54 -16.04 -5.79
C ASP A 32 -25.36 -16.27 -6.72
N TRP A 33 -24.34 -15.44 -6.59
CA TRP A 33 -23.10 -15.60 -7.35
C TRP A 33 -22.39 -16.93 -7.02
N ILE A 34 -22.26 -17.30 -5.75
CA ILE A 34 -21.64 -18.59 -5.34
C ILE A 34 -22.42 -19.77 -5.91
N SER A 35 -23.76 -19.73 -5.87
CA SER A 35 -24.61 -20.80 -6.40
C SER A 35 -24.41 -21.00 -7.91
N GLN A 36 -24.25 -19.91 -8.66
CA GLN A 36 -23.93 -19.94 -10.09
C GLN A 36 -22.53 -20.50 -10.34
N GLN A 37 -21.53 -20.10 -9.56
CA GLN A 37 -20.14 -20.56 -9.72
C GLN A 37 -19.97 -22.05 -9.39
N LEU A 38 -20.68 -22.55 -8.37
CA LEU A 38 -20.60 -23.94 -7.94
C LEU A 38 -21.56 -24.87 -8.69
N ASN A 39 -22.46 -24.30 -9.51
CA ASN A 39 -23.53 -25.03 -10.19
C ASN A 39 -24.34 -25.91 -9.22
N LYS A 40 -24.65 -25.33 -8.06
CA LYS A 40 -25.40 -25.93 -6.93
C LYS A 40 -26.45 -24.94 -6.44
N SER A 41 -27.53 -25.44 -5.86
CA SER A 41 -28.60 -24.55 -5.39
C SER A 41 -28.12 -23.72 -4.18
N LYS A 42 -28.77 -22.57 -3.96
CA LYS A 42 -28.47 -21.72 -2.79
C LYS A 42 -28.69 -22.48 -1.48
N GLU A 43 -29.75 -23.29 -1.43
CA GLU A 43 -30.11 -24.13 -0.29
C GLU A 43 -29.03 -25.20 -0.04
N GLU A 44 -28.48 -25.81 -1.09
CA GLU A 44 -27.37 -26.77 -0.97
C GLU A 44 -26.10 -26.11 -0.40
N CYS A 45 -25.77 -24.89 -0.83
CA CYS A 45 -24.64 -24.12 -0.30
C CYS A 45 -24.82 -23.73 1.17
N ILE A 46 -26.04 -23.31 1.56
CA ILE A 46 -26.35 -22.94 2.94
C ILE A 46 -26.30 -24.18 3.85
N GLN A 47 -26.91 -25.29 3.43
CA GLN A 47 -26.91 -26.53 4.19
C GLN A 47 -25.49 -27.11 4.35
N HIS A 48 -24.66 -27.03 3.30
CA HIS A 48 -23.28 -27.49 3.37
C HIS A 48 -22.43 -26.59 4.27
N TRP A 49 -22.60 -25.27 4.18
CA TRP A 49 -21.94 -24.33 5.09
C TRP A 49 -22.34 -24.56 6.55
N GLN A 50 -23.62 -24.77 6.84
CA GLN A 50 -24.10 -25.08 8.19
C GLN A 50 -23.42 -26.35 8.72
N LYS A 51 -23.37 -27.42 7.92
CA LYS A 51 -22.66 -28.66 8.28
C LYS A 51 -21.18 -28.42 8.58
N LEU A 52 -20.47 -27.70 7.70
CA LEU A 52 -19.05 -27.36 7.89
C LEU A 52 -18.83 -26.52 9.15
N SER A 53 -19.69 -25.53 9.41
CA SER A 53 -19.59 -24.68 10.61
C SER A 53 -19.87 -25.44 11.91
N SER A 54 -20.74 -26.45 11.87
CA SER A 54 -20.99 -27.32 13.03
C SER A 54 -19.83 -28.31 13.25
N THR A 55 -19.23 -28.84 12.17
CA THR A 55 -18.07 -29.74 12.26
C THR A 55 -16.79 -29.02 12.75
N ASP A 56 -16.61 -27.74 12.40
CA ASP A 56 -15.52 -26.90 12.92
C ASP A 56 -15.65 -26.63 14.44
N GLN A 57 -16.84 -26.76 15.04
CA GLN A 57 -17.04 -26.59 16.49
C GLN A 57 -16.73 -27.86 17.31
N GLU A 58 -16.87 -29.05 16.72
CA GLU A 58 -16.64 -30.33 17.42
C GLU A 58 -15.19 -30.83 17.35
N SER A 59 -14.34 -30.19 16.53
CA SER A 59 -12.90 -30.46 16.48
C SER A 59 -12.07 -29.52 17.38
N GLN A 60 -12.48 -29.33 18.63
CA GLN A 60 -11.60 -28.78 19.65
C GLN A 60 -10.88 -29.90 20.42
N PRO A 61 -9.56 -30.04 20.21
CA PRO A 61 -8.63 -30.24 21.29
C PRO A 61 -7.85 -28.95 21.53
N SER A 62 -7.97 -28.45 22.77
CA SER A 62 -6.93 -27.71 23.49
C SER A 62 -6.79 -26.21 23.24
N LEU A 63 -7.23 -25.48 24.27
CA LEU A 63 -6.96 -24.11 24.74
C LEU A 63 -5.48 -23.62 24.75
N LEU A 64 -4.58 -24.13 23.90
CA LEU A 64 -3.16 -23.76 23.89
C LEU A 64 -2.61 -23.33 22.51
N VAL A 65 -3.46 -23.19 21.48
CA VAL A 65 -3.02 -22.80 20.12
C VAL A 65 -3.16 -21.29 19.83
N GLY A 66 -3.93 -20.55 20.65
CA GLY A 66 -4.12 -19.10 20.49
C GLY A 66 -2.86 -18.25 20.68
N THR A 67 -1.97 -18.67 21.60
CA THR A 67 -0.77 -17.89 21.95
C THR A 67 0.25 -17.81 20.81
N ASN A 68 0.43 -18.88 20.04
CA ASN A 68 1.41 -18.90 18.94
C ASN A 68 0.96 -18.12 17.70
N GLN A 69 -0.35 -18.01 17.46
CA GLN A 69 -0.86 -17.24 16.32
C GLN A 69 -0.95 -15.76 16.65
N GLU A 70 -1.35 -15.42 17.88
CA GLU A 70 -1.32 -14.05 18.40
C GLU A 70 0.12 -13.52 18.50
N SER A 71 1.09 -14.32 18.96
CA SER A 71 2.50 -13.88 18.98
C SER A 71 3.04 -13.63 17.57
N ARG A 72 2.72 -14.50 16.59
CA ARG A 72 3.14 -14.31 15.19
C ARG A 72 2.53 -13.05 14.57
N LEU A 73 1.27 -12.76 14.89
CA LEU A 73 0.61 -11.53 14.43
C LEU A 73 1.21 -10.30 15.11
N SER A 74 1.51 -10.37 16.41
CA SER A 74 2.17 -9.30 17.15
C SER A 74 3.57 -9.00 16.59
N ASP A 75 4.38 -10.04 16.35
CA ASP A 75 5.71 -9.91 15.73
C ASP A 75 5.61 -9.32 14.32
N GLN A 76 4.55 -9.68 13.58
CA GLN A 76 4.31 -9.15 12.23
C GLN A 76 3.89 -7.68 12.27
N ILE A 77 3.04 -7.28 13.23
CA ILE A 77 2.65 -5.90 13.46
C ILE A 77 3.87 -5.06 13.83
N GLU A 78 4.69 -5.52 14.78
CA GLU A 78 5.90 -4.79 15.20
C GLU A 78 6.87 -4.59 14.02
N ARG A 79 7.08 -5.63 13.19
CA ARG A 79 7.90 -5.52 11.98
C ARG A 79 7.33 -4.53 10.96
N LEU A 80 6.00 -4.47 10.83
CA LEU A 80 5.33 -3.52 9.93
C LEU A 80 5.44 -2.09 10.46
N GLU A 81 5.27 -1.88 11.76
CA GLU A 81 5.46 -0.59 12.43
C GLU A 81 6.90 -0.09 12.29
N GLN A 82 7.88 -0.97 12.52
CA GLN A 82 9.30 -0.64 12.30
C GLN A 82 9.58 -0.26 10.84
N LYS A 83 8.98 -0.97 9.87
CA LYS A 83 9.11 -0.62 8.45
C LYS A 83 8.47 0.73 8.15
N LEU A 84 7.28 0.99 8.69
CA LEU A 84 6.56 2.25 8.51
C LEU A 84 7.39 3.41 9.05
N ASN A 85 7.93 3.28 10.27
CA ASN A 85 8.81 4.29 10.87
C ASN A 85 10.06 4.57 10.02
N ARG A 86 10.67 3.52 9.45
CA ARG A 86 11.81 3.68 8.53
C ARG A 86 11.42 4.41 7.25
N TYR A 87 10.27 4.07 6.65
CA TYR A 87 9.80 4.75 5.45
C TYR A 87 9.42 6.20 5.72
N GLN A 88 8.78 6.48 6.86
CA GLN A 88 8.45 7.84 7.28
C GLN A 88 9.72 8.70 7.41
N ALA A 89 10.76 8.18 8.09
CA ALA A 89 12.04 8.87 8.21
C ALA A 89 12.73 9.09 6.85
N GLN A 90 12.65 8.12 5.94
CA GLN A 90 13.19 8.27 4.58
C GLN A 90 12.44 9.35 3.79
N ILE A 91 11.11 9.39 3.86
CA ILE A 91 10.29 10.41 3.19
C ILE A 91 10.64 11.80 3.72
N GLU A 92 10.76 11.97 5.04
CA GLU A 92 11.16 13.24 5.64
C GLU A 92 12.54 13.70 5.17
N LYS A 93 13.51 12.78 5.13
CA LYS A 93 14.85 13.07 4.63
C LYS A 93 14.82 13.52 3.16
N ILE A 94 14.09 12.79 2.32
CA ILE A 94 13.93 13.13 0.89
C ILE A 94 13.24 14.49 0.73
N ALA A 95 12.25 14.82 1.57
CA ALA A 95 11.57 16.10 1.54
C ALA A 95 12.52 17.26 1.89
N GLN A 96 13.36 17.08 2.91
CA GLN A 96 14.40 18.05 3.29
C GLN A 96 15.43 18.24 2.17
N GLU A 97 15.91 17.15 1.57
CA GLU A 97 16.86 17.21 0.44
C GLU A 97 16.24 17.90 -0.78
N ASN A 98 14.98 17.63 -1.11
CA ASN A 98 14.24 18.32 -2.17
C ASN A 98 14.13 19.83 -1.90
N GLN A 99 13.84 20.22 -0.66
CA GLN A 99 13.77 21.63 -0.30
C GLN A 99 15.14 22.32 -0.42
N LYS A 100 16.22 21.63 -0.02
CA LYS A 100 17.59 22.11 -0.20
C LYS A 100 17.93 22.27 -1.69
N LEU A 101 17.59 21.28 -2.50
CA LEU A 101 17.84 21.31 -3.95
C LEU A 101 17.10 22.48 -4.61
N LYS A 102 15.83 22.71 -4.26
CA LYS A 102 15.06 23.87 -4.75
C LYS A 102 15.70 25.20 -4.38
N LYS A 103 16.25 25.33 -3.15
CA LYS A 103 16.98 26.54 -2.75
C LYS A 103 18.25 26.73 -3.58
N ASN A 104 19.02 25.65 -3.76
CA ASN A 104 20.24 25.68 -4.57
C ASN A 104 19.94 26.05 -6.03
N MET A 105 18.86 25.49 -6.60
CA MET A 105 18.44 25.79 -7.97
C MET A 105 18.12 27.27 -8.16
N ARG A 106 17.37 27.87 -7.23
CA ARG A 106 17.10 29.33 -7.26
C ARG A 106 18.37 30.17 -7.16
N PHE A 107 19.34 29.72 -6.37
CA PHE A 107 20.65 30.39 -6.29
C PHE A 107 21.40 30.32 -7.63
N PHE A 108 21.44 29.15 -8.26
CA PHE A 108 22.07 28.99 -9.57
C PHE A 108 21.36 29.80 -10.66
N GLU A 109 20.02 29.83 -10.67
CA GLU A 109 19.24 30.67 -11.58
C GLU A 109 19.61 32.14 -11.42
N MET A 110 19.73 32.64 -10.18
CA MET A 110 20.13 34.02 -9.91
C MET A 110 21.54 34.31 -10.44
N MET A 111 22.54 33.49 -10.09
CA MET A 111 23.90 33.66 -10.61
C MET A 111 23.92 33.66 -12.14
N LEU A 112 23.17 32.76 -12.77
CA LEU A 112 23.15 32.64 -14.23
C LEU A 112 22.59 33.90 -14.89
N ILE A 113 21.59 34.54 -14.28
CA ILE A 113 21.05 35.83 -14.70
C ILE A 113 22.09 36.95 -14.52
N GLU A 114 22.82 36.97 -13.40
CA GLU A 114 23.87 37.96 -13.17
C GLU A 114 25.00 37.86 -14.19
N GLU A 115 25.48 36.64 -14.46
CA GLU A 115 26.50 36.37 -15.48
C GLU A 115 26.00 36.72 -16.89
N TYR A 116 24.73 36.40 -17.20
CA TYR A 116 24.12 36.78 -18.47
C TYR A 116 24.06 38.31 -18.64
N HIS A 117 23.70 39.06 -17.59
CA HIS A 117 23.72 40.52 -17.62
C HIS A 117 25.14 41.07 -17.75
N LEU A 118 26.14 40.44 -17.13
CA LEU A 118 27.54 40.81 -17.30
C LEU A 118 27.97 40.64 -18.76
N LEU A 119 27.62 39.51 -19.39
CA LEU A 119 27.91 39.26 -20.80
C LEU A 119 27.25 40.30 -21.71
N ILE A 120 25.97 40.63 -21.49
CA ILE A 120 25.30 41.73 -22.23
C ILE A 120 26.04 43.05 -22.05
N ARG A 121 26.47 43.37 -20.83
CA ARG A 121 27.23 44.60 -20.57
C ARG A 121 28.57 44.61 -21.28
N LEU A 122 29.26 43.47 -21.36
CA LEU A 122 30.55 43.36 -22.05
C LEU A 122 30.37 43.46 -23.57
N LEU A 123 29.40 42.73 -24.14
CA LEU A 123 29.06 42.76 -25.56
C LEU A 123 28.54 44.14 -26.00
N GLY A 124 27.75 44.82 -25.16
CA GLY A 124 27.29 46.18 -25.37
C GLY A 124 28.35 47.26 -25.15
N LYS A 125 29.50 46.91 -24.56
CA LYS A 125 30.62 47.84 -24.26
C LYS A 125 31.82 47.69 -25.19
N GLU A 126 31.70 47.02 -26.33
CA GLU A 126 32.76 46.99 -27.35
C GLU A 126 33.02 48.34 -28.06
N LYS A 127 32.61 49.48 -27.51
CA LYS A 127 33.07 50.79 -28.04
C LYS A 127 33.70 51.75 -27.06
N GLU A 128 33.39 51.75 -25.76
CA GLU A 128 33.96 52.78 -24.88
C GLU A 128 34.30 52.25 -23.47
N ASN A 129 35.59 51.96 -23.27
CA ASN A 129 36.30 52.04 -21.98
C ASN A 129 35.97 51.02 -20.87
N LEU A 130 36.29 49.74 -21.07
CA LEU A 130 36.47 48.80 -19.96
C LEU A 130 37.93 48.84 -19.45
N ARG A 131 38.26 49.82 -18.61
CA ARG A 131 39.42 49.73 -17.70
C ARG A 131 38.97 49.04 -16.41
N ILE A 132 38.96 47.71 -16.42
CA ILE A 132 38.88 46.91 -15.21
C ILE A 132 40.33 46.61 -14.81
N HIS A 133 41.01 47.55 -14.14
CA HIS A 133 42.20 47.37 -13.28
C HIS A 133 42.84 48.74 -12.99
N GLN A 134 42.35 49.42 -11.95
CA GLN A 134 42.99 50.50 -11.18
C GLN A 134 42.03 50.73 -9.99
N GLN A 135 42.34 50.61 -8.71
CA GLN A 135 43.55 50.56 -7.87
C GLN A 135 43.17 49.78 -6.58
N LEU A 136 44.06 48.94 -6.02
CA LEU A 136 44.88 49.23 -4.82
C LEU A 136 44.09 49.81 -3.64
#